data_AF-A0A414IQD1-F1
#
_entry.id   AF-A0A414IQD1-F1
#
_cell.length_a   1.000
_cell.length_b   1.000
_cell.length_c   1.000
_cell.angle_alpha   90.00
_cell.angle_beta   90.00
_cell.angle_gamma   90.00
#
_symmetry.space_group_name_H-M   'P 1'
#
loop_
_entity.id
_entity.type
_entity.pdbx_description
1 polymer ?
#
loop_
_entity_poly.entity_id
_entity_poly.type
_entity_poly.pdbx_seq_one_letter_code
_entity_poly.pdbx_strand_id
1 'polypeptide(L)'
;MEYKIHSTRYKDLSDDHLYSMYRESNYSKLKEDEKLDLVQETVNRDALERGEIGAPEVRFVDLPVNESGNSIDGIININRDMAVYGVQNYEYKGKNIHHDIADYNMQTLNTAIHENVHCFQEQVIDGTIDIEDVQLKQEYQANEFTCSLININGKTQLGCQYLMGESALGYYMYYFQATERDAYINAEKKTGMIISQLIQKYGSELSFDEYEKSLESNGYLARESEAIKIFNNPNIVKDINQVLQNQCYGTDVQVDQRTENMVKAEMMASYNFLTDNFSANREEKTMSFNPKSVSLEEYNQKLRDSVNAYYNHAINDSNISKEEAVQSTSEMSERYLDAAQEFQNEQSQGNEITSGFDVSEITENSIEYDGGVEDDCGIEDDGLSF
;
A
#
# COMPACT_ATOMS: atom_id res chain seq x y z
N MET A 1 18.61 18.92 1.51
CA MET A 1 19.87 18.56 2.20
C MET A 1 20.92 18.23 1.15
N GLU A 2 22.22 18.23 1.47
CA GLU A 2 23.24 17.74 0.52
C GLU A 2 23.26 16.21 0.56
N TYR A 3 22.68 15.57 -0.45
CA TYR A 3 22.88 14.15 -0.71
C TYR A 3 24.38 13.85 -0.78
N LYS A 4 24.84 12.84 -0.04
CA LYS A 4 26.26 12.49 0.07
C LYS A 4 26.43 11.01 0.38
N ILE A 5 27.66 10.51 0.27
CA ILE A 5 27.97 9.17 0.79
C ILE A 5 28.16 9.29 2.31
N HIS A 6 27.37 8.53 3.06
CA HIS A 6 27.43 8.52 4.52
C HIS A 6 28.55 7.58 4.98
N SER A 7 29.48 8.07 5.81
CA SER A 7 30.58 7.22 6.30
C SER A 7 30.06 6.21 7.33
N THR A 8 30.31 4.93 7.09
CA THR A 8 29.94 3.82 7.98
C THR A 8 31.18 3.03 8.42
N ARG A 9 31.05 2.18 9.44
CA ARG A 9 32.09 1.19 9.81
C ARG A 9 32.27 0.08 8.77
N TYR A 10 31.31 -0.09 7.87
CA TYR A 10 31.25 -1.21 6.93
C TYR A 10 31.60 -0.83 5.48
N LYS A 11 31.99 0.43 5.23
CA LYS A 11 32.38 0.94 3.90
C LYS A 11 33.41 0.09 3.15
N ASP A 12 34.30 -0.59 3.88
CA ASP A 12 35.39 -1.39 3.31
C ASP A 12 35.02 -2.89 3.19
N LEU A 13 33.82 -3.29 3.61
CA LEU A 13 33.34 -4.66 3.44
C LEU A 13 32.92 -4.93 1.99
N SER A 14 33.16 -6.15 1.49
CA SER A 14 32.51 -6.61 0.27
C SER A 14 31.01 -6.78 0.47
N ASP A 15 30.23 -6.75 -0.62
CA ASP A 15 28.78 -7.01 -0.59
C ASP A 15 28.47 -8.34 0.10
N ASP A 16 29.21 -9.39 -0.26
CA ASP A 16 29.13 -10.71 0.38
C ASP A 16 29.25 -10.65 1.91
N HIS A 17 30.18 -9.84 2.44
CA HIS A 17 30.38 -9.72 3.88
C HIS A 17 29.31 -8.84 4.51
N LEU A 18 28.97 -7.70 3.88
CA LEU A 18 27.93 -6.79 4.34
C LEU A 18 26.59 -7.54 4.45
N TYR A 19 26.15 -8.18 3.36
CA TYR A 19 24.87 -8.88 3.33
C TYR A 19 24.81 -10.08 4.28
N SER A 20 25.95 -10.74 4.54
CA SER A 20 25.99 -11.82 5.53
C SER A 20 25.63 -11.35 6.95
N MET A 21 25.72 -10.06 7.25
CA MET A 21 25.33 -9.48 8.54
C MET A 21 23.81 -9.41 8.73
N TYR A 22 23.02 -9.47 7.65
CA TYR A 22 21.56 -9.53 7.73
C TYR A 22 21.02 -10.92 8.04
N ARG A 23 21.85 -11.97 8.06
CA ARG A 23 21.44 -13.27 8.60
C ARG A 23 20.95 -13.09 10.04
N GLU A 24 19.82 -13.69 10.42
CA GLU A 24 19.24 -13.60 11.77
C GLU A 24 20.29 -13.95 12.84
N SER A 25 21.08 -14.99 12.57
CA SER A 25 22.16 -15.45 13.44
C SER A 25 23.28 -14.43 13.67
N ASN A 26 23.38 -13.39 12.85
CA ASN A 26 24.31 -12.27 12.95
C ASN A 26 23.61 -10.98 13.39
N TYR A 27 22.51 -10.60 12.72
CA TYR A 27 21.78 -9.36 12.92
C TYR A 27 21.28 -9.21 14.36
N SER A 28 20.80 -10.30 14.96
CA SER A 28 20.35 -10.33 16.37
C SER A 28 21.44 -10.02 17.41
N LYS A 29 22.72 -10.11 17.01
CA LYS A 29 23.86 -9.83 17.89
C LYS A 29 24.42 -8.43 17.73
N LEU A 30 24.00 -7.71 16.68
CA LEU A 30 24.43 -6.34 16.44
C LEU A 30 23.76 -5.40 17.43
N LYS A 31 24.52 -4.43 17.93
CA LYS A 31 23.97 -3.29 18.65
C LYS A 31 23.20 -2.37 17.71
N GLU A 32 22.38 -1.49 18.27
CA GLU A 32 21.60 -0.53 17.49
C GLU A 32 22.47 0.32 16.55
N ASP A 33 23.63 0.81 17.01
CA ASP A 33 24.55 1.60 16.17
C ASP A 33 25.17 0.76 15.04
N GLU A 34 25.45 -0.51 15.29
CA GLU A 34 25.94 -1.46 14.28
C GLU A 34 24.85 -1.82 13.25
N LYS A 35 23.60 -1.99 13.69
CA LYS A 35 22.45 -2.18 12.78
C LYS A 35 22.25 -0.95 11.90
N LEU A 36 22.32 0.24 12.48
CA LEU A 36 22.16 1.50 11.75
C LEU A 36 23.26 1.67 10.70
N ASP A 37 24.52 1.42 11.06
CA ASP A 37 25.65 1.47 10.13
C ASP A 37 25.51 0.45 8.99
N LEU A 38 24.97 -0.75 9.28
CA LEU A 38 24.71 -1.80 8.28
C LEU A 38 23.64 -1.36 7.27
N VAL A 39 22.54 -0.81 7.77
CA VAL A 39 21.44 -0.34 6.92
C VAL A 39 21.87 0.87 6.10
N GLN A 40 22.53 1.85 6.72
CA GLN A 40 23.07 3.02 6.01
C GLN A 40 24.05 2.62 4.90
N GLU A 41 24.94 1.65 5.15
CA GLU A 41 25.89 1.19 4.14
C GLU A 41 25.19 0.45 3.00
N THR A 42 24.11 -0.27 3.30
CA THR A 42 23.28 -0.92 2.28
C THR A 42 22.61 0.12 1.38
N VAL A 43 22.02 1.16 1.98
CA VAL A 43 21.42 2.29 1.27
C VAL A 43 22.46 3.06 0.45
N ASN A 44 23.67 3.30 0.98
CA ASN A 44 24.77 3.91 0.21
C ASN A 44 25.06 3.16 -1.10
N ARG A 45 25.06 1.81 -1.04
CA ARG A 45 25.35 0.95 -2.20
C ARG A 45 24.17 0.88 -3.16
N ASP A 46 22.95 0.77 -2.65
CA ASP A 46 21.73 0.77 -3.47
C ASP A 46 21.57 2.10 -4.22
N ALA A 47 21.79 3.22 -3.54
CA ALA A 47 21.76 4.55 -4.15
C ALA A 47 22.83 4.73 -5.24
N LEU A 48 24.07 4.27 -4.97
CA LEU A 48 25.12 4.28 -5.98
C LEU A 48 24.79 3.40 -7.19
N GLU A 49 24.23 2.22 -6.97
CA GLU A 49 23.82 1.29 -8.04
C GLU A 49 22.69 1.88 -8.91
N ARG A 50 21.77 2.64 -8.31
CA ARG A 50 20.68 3.35 -9.01
C ARG A 50 21.12 4.63 -9.70
N GLY A 51 22.32 5.13 -9.41
CA GLY A 51 22.84 6.38 -9.96
C GLY A 51 22.32 7.63 -9.27
N GLU A 52 21.93 7.53 -7.99
CA GLU A 52 21.50 8.68 -7.18
C GLU A 52 22.62 9.72 -7.00
N ILE A 53 22.27 11.01 -6.85
CA ILE A 53 23.25 12.09 -6.59
C ILE A 53 23.62 12.09 -5.09
N GLY A 54 23.99 10.92 -4.55
CA GLY A 54 24.24 10.68 -3.13
C GLY A 54 23.13 9.88 -2.46
N ALA A 55 23.41 9.35 -1.28
CA ALA A 55 22.48 8.47 -0.58
C ALA A 55 21.68 9.25 0.48
N PRO A 56 20.45 8.84 0.79
CA PRO A 56 19.71 9.39 1.91
C PRO A 56 20.29 8.96 3.26
N GLU A 57 20.06 9.77 4.29
CA GLU A 57 20.42 9.46 5.67
C GLU A 57 19.41 8.48 6.28
N VAL A 58 19.87 7.35 6.81
CA VAL A 58 19.03 6.39 7.51
C VAL A 58 18.99 6.72 9.00
N ARG A 59 17.79 6.66 9.60
CA ARG A 59 17.56 6.84 11.04
C ARG A 59 16.61 5.77 11.57
N PHE A 60 16.88 5.30 12.78
CA PHE A 60 15.90 4.57 13.57
C PHE A 60 15.14 5.53 14.47
N VAL A 61 13.83 5.62 14.27
CA VAL A 61 12.95 6.53 15.01
C VAL A 61 11.71 5.79 15.50
N ASP A 62 11.03 6.39 16.48
CA ASP A 62 9.77 5.84 16.96
C ASP A 62 8.66 6.25 15.98
N LEU A 63 8.14 5.28 15.22
CA LEU A 63 7.06 5.46 14.25
C LEU A 63 5.75 4.86 14.77
N PRO A 64 4.59 5.29 14.25
CA PRO A 64 3.32 4.61 14.46
C PRO A 64 3.42 3.11 14.18
N VAL A 65 2.64 2.31 14.91
CA VAL A 65 2.73 0.84 14.84
C VAL A 65 2.48 0.26 13.45
N ASN A 66 1.69 0.96 12.63
CA ASN A 66 1.32 0.57 11.27
C ASN A 66 2.30 1.11 10.21
N GLU A 67 3.42 1.68 10.60
CA GLU A 67 4.38 2.33 9.73
C GLU A 67 5.78 1.73 9.96
N SER A 68 6.27 0.99 8.96
CA SER A 68 7.59 0.35 9.01
C SER A 68 8.72 1.33 8.67
N GLY A 69 8.45 2.28 7.78
CA GLY A 69 9.36 3.33 7.38
C GLY A 69 8.65 4.46 6.64
N ASN A 70 9.37 5.57 6.47
CA ASN A 70 9.00 6.67 5.58
C ASN A 70 10.27 7.36 5.08
N SER A 71 10.13 8.12 4.00
CA SER A 71 11.18 8.95 3.46
C SER A 71 10.70 10.36 3.17
N ILE A 72 11.53 11.34 3.51
CA ILE A 72 11.29 12.75 3.22
C ILE A 72 12.60 13.54 3.21
N ASP A 73 12.77 14.43 2.23
CA ASP A 73 13.91 15.37 2.14
C ASP A 73 15.30 14.68 2.21
N GLY A 74 15.42 13.48 1.62
CA GLY A 74 16.66 12.69 1.64
C GLY A 74 16.98 12.05 3.00
N ILE A 75 15.97 11.85 3.86
CA ILE A 75 16.07 11.06 5.09
C ILE A 75 15.13 9.87 4.98
N ILE A 76 15.65 8.68 5.30
CA ILE A 76 14.88 7.46 5.52
C ILE A 76 14.73 7.26 7.03
N ASN A 77 13.49 7.24 7.51
CA ASN A 77 13.17 6.82 8.86
C ASN A 77 12.67 5.38 8.84
N ILE A 78 13.22 4.54 9.71
CA ILE A 78 12.76 3.16 9.90
C ILE A 78 12.29 3.01 11.34
N ASN A 79 11.20 2.27 11.52
CA ASN A 79 10.62 2.00 12.82
C ASN A 79 11.63 1.27 13.73
N ARG A 80 12.03 1.92 14.82
CA ARG A 80 13.02 1.41 15.77
C ARG A 80 12.57 0.09 16.41
N ASP A 81 11.29 -0.04 16.76
CA ASP A 81 10.78 -1.26 17.40
C ASP A 81 10.95 -2.48 16.49
N MET A 82 10.66 -2.32 15.19
CA MET A 82 10.91 -3.35 14.19
C MET A 82 12.41 -3.58 14.00
N ALA A 83 13.19 -2.56 13.67
CA ALA A 83 14.59 -2.74 13.25
C ALA A 83 15.52 -3.19 14.38
N VAL A 84 15.32 -2.67 15.58
CA VAL A 84 16.22 -2.90 16.71
C VAL A 84 15.75 -4.06 17.56
N TYR A 85 14.45 -4.12 17.86
CA TYR A 85 13.91 -5.09 18.82
C TYR A 85 13.19 -6.26 18.15
N GLY A 86 12.79 -6.13 16.89
CA GLY A 86 12.07 -7.17 16.17
C GLY A 86 10.65 -7.34 16.68
N VAL A 87 9.99 -6.24 17.06
CA VAL A 87 8.68 -6.26 17.71
C VAL A 87 7.74 -5.23 17.10
N GLN A 88 6.44 -5.49 17.20
CA GLN A 88 5.38 -4.55 16.91
C GLN A 88 4.49 -4.41 18.13
N ASN A 89 4.36 -3.17 18.64
CA ASN A 89 3.57 -2.85 19.82
C ASN A 89 2.34 -2.02 19.44
N TYR A 90 1.13 -2.52 19.67
CA TYR A 90 -0.09 -1.72 19.49
C TYR A 90 -0.97 -1.72 20.74
N GLU A 91 -1.61 -0.59 20.99
CA GLU A 91 -2.62 -0.48 22.03
C GLU A 91 -4.00 -0.85 21.47
N TYR A 92 -4.66 -1.84 22.08
CA TYR A 92 -6.03 -2.20 21.79
C TYR A 92 -6.87 -2.12 23.06
N LYS A 93 -7.83 -1.17 23.08
CA LYS A 93 -8.74 -0.94 24.22
C LYS A 93 -8.00 -0.75 25.56
N GLY A 94 -6.92 0.03 25.58
CA GLY A 94 -6.13 0.26 26.79
C GLY A 94 -5.17 -0.88 27.17
N LYS A 95 -5.01 -1.90 26.31
CA LYS A 95 -4.06 -3.00 26.51
C LYS A 95 -2.99 -2.96 25.43
N ASN A 96 -1.72 -2.96 25.84
CA ASN A 96 -0.61 -3.13 24.91
C ASN A 96 -0.51 -4.59 24.49
N ILE A 97 -0.57 -4.82 23.19
CA ILE A 97 -0.34 -6.11 22.56
C ILE A 97 1.06 -6.06 21.94
N HIS A 98 1.83 -7.08 22.27
CA HIS A 98 3.19 -7.29 21.79
C HIS A 98 3.20 -8.40 20.75
N HIS A 99 3.84 -8.15 19.61
CA HIS A 99 3.99 -9.14 18.55
C HIS A 99 5.46 -9.22 18.12
N ASP A 100 6.05 -10.42 18.24
CA ASP A 100 7.40 -10.69 17.75
C ASP A 100 7.38 -10.84 16.22
N ILE A 101 8.31 -10.16 15.55
CA ILE A 101 8.51 -10.21 14.10
C ILE A 101 9.70 -11.12 13.81
N ALA A 102 9.42 -12.36 13.40
CA ALA A 102 10.46 -13.39 13.22
C ALA A 102 11.48 -13.07 12.11
N ASP A 103 11.08 -12.26 11.12
CA ASP A 103 11.86 -11.88 9.94
C ASP A 103 12.30 -10.40 9.96
N TYR A 104 12.34 -9.77 11.14
CA TYR A 104 12.59 -8.33 11.28
C TYR A 104 13.90 -7.84 10.62
N ASN A 105 14.91 -8.69 10.55
CA ASN A 105 16.17 -8.44 9.82
C ASN A 105 15.92 -8.25 8.31
N MET A 106 15.05 -9.07 7.71
CA MET A 106 14.66 -8.96 6.29
C MET A 106 13.65 -7.83 6.08
N GLN A 107 12.70 -7.63 7.00
CA GLN A 107 11.76 -6.51 6.93
C GLN A 107 12.48 -5.17 7.00
N THR A 108 13.52 -5.06 7.83
CA THR A 108 14.36 -3.83 7.91
C THR A 108 15.12 -3.59 6.62
N LEU A 109 15.72 -4.64 6.04
CA LEU A 109 16.41 -4.55 4.75
C LEU A 109 15.44 -4.11 3.64
N ASN A 110 14.28 -4.77 3.55
CA ASN A 110 13.27 -4.47 2.55
C ASN A 110 12.75 -3.03 2.69
N THR A 111 12.44 -2.61 3.93
CA THR A 111 11.99 -1.24 4.22
C THR A 111 13.04 -0.21 3.80
N ALA A 112 14.31 -0.42 4.15
CA ALA A 112 15.37 0.51 3.76
C ALA A 112 15.51 0.67 2.24
N ILE A 113 15.39 -0.41 1.48
CA ILE A 113 15.45 -0.37 0.01
C ILE A 113 14.19 0.28 -0.55
N HIS A 114 13.01 -0.02 -0.01
CA HIS A 114 11.73 0.59 -0.40
C HIS A 114 11.79 2.12 -0.27
N GLU A 115 12.19 2.61 0.91
CA GLU A 115 12.31 4.05 1.16
C GLU A 115 13.43 4.70 0.32
N ASN A 116 14.49 3.96 -0.01
CA ASN A 116 15.51 4.47 -0.93
C ASN A 116 14.97 4.62 -2.36
N VAL A 117 14.07 3.73 -2.81
CA VAL A 117 13.41 3.87 -4.12
C VAL A 117 12.59 5.15 -4.17
N HIS A 118 11.90 5.52 -3.09
CA HIS A 118 11.22 6.82 -3.01
C HIS A 118 12.20 8.01 -3.09
N CYS A 119 13.34 7.95 -2.41
CA CYS A 119 14.38 8.98 -2.52
C CYS A 119 14.95 9.12 -3.94
N PHE A 120 15.11 8.01 -4.66
CA PHE A 120 15.47 8.01 -6.07
C PHE A 120 14.37 8.62 -6.95
N GLN A 121 13.11 8.22 -6.74
CA GLN A 121 11.96 8.73 -7.48
C GLN A 121 11.81 10.24 -7.31
N GLU A 122 12.02 10.77 -6.11
CA GLU A 122 12.00 12.21 -5.83
C GLU A 122 13.01 12.96 -6.72
N GLN A 123 14.25 12.45 -6.82
CA GLN A 123 15.28 13.04 -7.69
C GLN A 123 14.95 12.92 -9.18
N VAL A 124 14.17 11.91 -9.60
CA VAL A 124 13.69 11.80 -10.99
C VAL A 124 12.56 12.79 -11.26
N ILE A 125 11.64 12.95 -10.31
CA ILE A 125 10.48 13.83 -10.40
C ILE A 125 10.93 15.29 -10.49
N ASP A 126 11.82 15.73 -9.59
CA ASP A 126 12.31 17.12 -9.54
C ASP A 126 13.33 17.46 -10.64
N GLY A 127 13.78 16.46 -11.40
CA GLY A 127 14.71 16.59 -12.51
C GLY A 127 16.19 16.69 -12.10
N THR A 128 16.52 16.42 -10.84
CA THR A 128 17.89 16.25 -10.35
C THR A 128 18.58 15.11 -11.09
N ILE A 129 17.87 14.01 -11.36
CA ILE A 129 18.31 12.87 -12.15
C ILE A 129 17.43 12.73 -13.39
N ASP A 130 18.08 12.37 -14.50
CA ASP A 130 17.38 11.94 -15.71
C ASP A 130 17.51 10.43 -15.88
N ILE A 131 16.42 9.79 -16.31
CA ILE A 131 16.37 8.36 -16.60
C ILE A 131 16.03 8.15 -18.08
N GLU A 132 16.58 7.09 -18.68
CA GLU A 132 16.35 6.79 -20.10
C GLU A 132 14.87 6.44 -20.40
N ASP A 133 14.18 5.86 -19.43
CA ASP A 133 12.77 5.49 -19.56
C ASP A 133 11.85 6.71 -19.38
N VAL A 134 11.54 7.35 -20.51
CA VAL A 134 10.67 8.53 -20.57
C VAL A 134 9.25 8.22 -20.10
N GLN A 135 8.74 7.00 -20.33
CA GLN A 135 7.39 6.64 -19.91
C GLN A 135 7.32 6.52 -18.39
N LEU A 136 8.31 5.84 -17.80
CA LEU A 136 8.41 5.70 -16.36
C LEU A 136 8.57 7.05 -15.66
N LYS A 137 9.42 7.93 -16.21
CA LYS A 137 9.58 9.30 -15.70
C LYS A 137 8.24 10.05 -15.68
N GLN A 138 7.46 9.93 -16.75
CA GLN A 138 6.14 10.56 -16.83
C GLN A 138 5.14 9.98 -15.83
N GLU A 139 5.19 8.67 -15.55
CA GLU A 139 4.38 8.05 -14.50
C GLU A 139 4.72 8.61 -13.12
N TYR A 140 6.00 8.71 -12.77
CA TYR A 140 6.42 9.28 -11.48
C TYR A 140 6.00 10.74 -11.33
N GLN A 141 6.21 11.56 -12.37
CA GLN A 141 5.80 12.97 -12.36
C GLN A 141 4.27 13.14 -12.29
N ALA A 142 3.49 12.21 -12.87
CA ALA A 142 2.04 12.22 -12.78
C ALA A 142 1.51 11.74 -11.42
N ASN A 143 2.36 11.19 -10.57
CA ASN A 143 2.04 10.65 -9.25
C ASN A 143 2.70 11.46 -8.11
N GLU A 144 2.96 12.74 -8.35
CA GLU A 144 3.37 13.71 -7.32
C GLU A 144 2.14 14.26 -6.56
N PHE A 145 2.35 14.97 -5.46
CA PHE A 145 1.32 15.72 -4.69
C PHE A 145 0.67 16.90 -5.47
N THR A 146 0.66 16.84 -6.80
CA THR A 146 -0.05 17.80 -7.64
C THR A 146 -1.55 17.63 -7.47
N CYS A 147 -2.30 18.70 -7.69
CA CYS A 147 -3.76 18.70 -7.60
C CYS A 147 -4.36 19.20 -8.92
N SER A 148 -5.52 18.66 -9.28
CA SER A 148 -6.22 19.02 -10.51
C SER A 148 -7.74 18.96 -10.35
N LEU A 149 -8.47 19.58 -11.26
CA LEU A 149 -9.93 19.53 -11.26
C LEU A 149 -10.42 18.18 -11.79
N ILE A 150 -11.17 17.48 -10.95
CA ILE A 150 -11.82 16.21 -11.24
C ILE A 150 -13.29 16.45 -11.52
N ASN A 151 -13.80 15.85 -12.59
CA ASN A 151 -15.24 15.81 -12.88
C ASN A 151 -15.74 14.36 -12.82
N ILE A 152 -16.65 14.09 -11.90
CA ILE A 152 -17.40 12.82 -11.84
C ILE A 152 -18.89 13.14 -11.76
N ASN A 153 -19.67 12.58 -12.68
CA ASN A 153 -21.14 12.69 -12.70
C ASN A 153 -21.65 14.14 -12.58
N GLY A 154 -20.97 15.09 -13.22
CA GLY A 154 -21.33 16.51 -13.22
C GLY A 154 -20.95 17.29 -11.95
N LYS A 155 -20.27 16.64 -10.98
CA LYS A 155 -19.66 17.32 -9.83
C LYS A 155 -18.19 17.59 -10.14
N THR A 156 -17.76 18.82 -9.91
CA THR A 156 -16.37 19.24 -10.09
C THR A 156 -15.74 19.61 -8.76
N GLN A 157 -14.61 19.00 -8.43
CA GLN A 157 -13.83 19.27 -7.21
C GLN A 157 -12.32 19.11 -7.50
N LEU A 158 -11.46 19.73 -6.70
CA LEU A 158 -10.04 19.38 -6.68
C LEU A 158 -9.82 17.94 -6.19
N GLY A 159 -8.91 17.23 -6.85
CA GLY A 159 -8.36 15.95 -6.44
C GLY A 159 -6.83 15.99 -6.45
N CYS A 160 -6.22 15.11 -5.67
CA CYS A 160 -4.77 14.93 -5.56
C CYS A 160 -4.32 13.75 -6.43
N GLN A 161 -3.21 13.90 -7.14
CA GLN A 161 -2.59 12.88 -7.97
C GLN A 161 -1.80 11.84 -7.17
N TYR A 162 -1.31 12.20 -5.99
CA TYR A 162 -0.84 11.24 -5.00
C TYR A 162 -2.05 10.69 -4.23
N LEU A 163 -2.29 9.39 -4.36
CA LEU A 163 -3.43 8.72 -3.76
C LEU A 163 -3.05 8.28 -2.34
N MET A 164 -3.92 8.57 -1.36
CA MET A 164 -3.69 8.33 0.07
C MET A 164 -4.35 7.03 0.56
N GLY A 165 -5.29 6.49 -0.22
CA GLY A 165 -5.96 5.22 0.07
C GLY A 165 -7.19 5.35 0.97
N GLU A 166 -7.89 6.49 0.89
CA GLU A 166 -8.94 6.89 1.84
C GLU A 166 -10.35 6.38 1.46
N SER A 167 -10.59 6.08 0.18
CA SER A 167 -11.87 5.54 -0.27
C SER A 167 -12.01 4.04 -0.01
N ALA A 168 -13.23 3.51 -0.15
CA ALA A 168 -13.48 2.08 -0.16
C ALA A 168 -12.75 1.46 -1.37
N LEU A 169 -11.68 0.69 -1.10
CA LEU A 169 -10.69 0.15 -2.07
C LEU A 169 -9.54 1.11 -2.44
N GLY A 170 -9.48 2.31 -1.86
CA GLY A 170 -8.39 3.27 -2.06
C GLY A 170 -7.02 2.67 -1.75
N TYR A 171 -6.93 1.77 -0.76
CA TYR A 171 -5.70 1.04 -0.43
C TYR A 171 -5.01 0.43 -1.67
N TYR A 172 -5.76 -0.21 -2.58
CA TYR A 172 -5.15 -0.78 -3.79
C TYR A 172 -4.67 0.29 -4.76
N MET A 173 -5.33 1.45 -4.79
CA MET A 173 -4.92 2.55 -5.66
C MET A 173 -3.65 3.22 -5.13
N TYR A 174 -3.56 3.42 -3.81
CA TYR A 174 -2.31 3.78 -3.13
C TYR A 174 -1.22 2.75 -3.47
N TYR A 175 -1.49 1.46 -3.29
CA TYR A 175 -0.48 0.42 -3.45
C TYR A 175 0.05 0.28 -4.89
N PHE A 176 -0.79 0.53 -5.90
CA PHE A 176 -0.43 0.35 -7.32
C PHE A 176 -0.12 1.65 -8.08
N GLN A 177 -0.14 2.81 -7.42
CA GLN A 177 0.38 4.03 -8.02
C GLN A 177 1.89 3.88 -8.28
N ALA A 178 2.41 4.51 -9.33
CA ALA A 178 3.73 4.18 -9.89
C ALA A 178 4.87 4.27 -8.87
N THR A 179 4.83 5.26 -7.96
CA THR A 179 5.87 5.44 -6.95
C THR A 179 5.92 4.27 -5.97
N GLU A 180 4.79 3.95 -5.32
CA GLU A 180 4.64 2.82 -4.39
C GLU A 180 4.85 1.46 -5.10
N ARG A 181 4.24 1.28 -6.27
CA ARG A 181 4.33 0.05 -7.09
C ARG A 181 5.78 -0.34 -7.30
N ASP A 182 6.60 0.60 -7.76
CA ASP A 182 7.99 0.32 -8.07
C ASP A 182 8.84 0.23 -6.80
N ALA A 183 8.51 0.95 -5.73
CA ALA A 183 9.17 0.79 -4.44
C ALA A 183 9.00 -0.63 -3.89
N TYR A 184 7.77 -1.17 -3.90
CA TYR A 184 7.52 -2.57 -3.53
C TYR A 184 8.26 -3.56 -4.43
N ILE A 185 8.11 -3.47 -5.76
CA ILE A 185 8.74 -4.41 -6.70
C ILE A 185 10.26 -4.41 -6.54
N ASN A 186 10.89 -3.23 -6.46
CA ASN A 186 12.33 -3.12 -6.39
C ASN A 186 12.87 -3.63 -5.04
N ALA A 187 12.23 -3.29 -3.94
CA ALA A 187 12.61 -3.73 -2.61
C ALA A 187 12.50 -5.24 -2.47
N GLU A 188 11.35 -5.82 -2.86
CA GLU A 188 11.12 -7.26 -2.77
C GLU A 188 12.12 -8.05 -3.62
N LYS A 189 12.38 -7.57 -4.86
CA LYS A 189 13.34 -8.19 -5.77
C LYS A 189 14.76 -8.14 -5.21
N LYS A 190 15.22 -6.99 -4.73
CA LYS A 190 16.58 -6.82 -4.19
C LYS A 190 16.77 -7.64 -2.92
N THR A 191 15.79 -7.61 -2.01
CA THR A 191 15.79 -8.42 -0.79
C THR A 191 15.80 -9.91 -1.12
N GLY A 192 14.96 -10.36 -2.05
CA GLY A 192 14.92 -11.76 -2.51
C GLY A 192 16.23 -12.22 -3.17
N MET A 193 16.90 -11.34 -3.93
CA MET A 193 18.24 -11.61 -4.48
C MET A 193 19.28 -11.80 -3.37
N ILE A 194 19.27 -10.94 -2.35
CA ILE A 194 20.19 -11.04 -1.20
C ILE A 194 19.91 -12.33 -0.43
N ILE A 195 18.65 -12.65 -0.12
CA ILE A 195 18.26 -13.89 0.54
C ILE A 195 18.76 -15.10 -0.25
N SER A 196 18.55 -15.13 -1.56
CA SER A 196 18.99 -16.23 -2.43
C SER A 196 20.50 -16.45 -2.37
N GLN A 197 21.30 -15.36 -2.37
CA GLN A 197 22.75 -15.42 -2.23
C GLN A 197 23.17 -15.97 -0.86
N LEU A 198 22.48 -15.54 0.21
CA LEU A 198 22.74 -16.00 1.57
C LEU A 198 22.40 -17.49 1.73
N ILE A 199 21.25 -17.93 1.23
CA ILE A 199 20.83 -19.34 1.23
C ILE A 199 21.86 -20.20 0.50
N GLN A 200 22.32 -19.78 -0.68
CA GLN A 200 23.30 -20.52 -1.46
C GLN A 200 24.62 -20.73 -0.69
N LYS A 201 25.02 -19.76 0.13
CA LYS A 201 26.32 -19.74 0.81
C LYS A 201 26.28 -20.33 2.22
N TYR A 202 25.18 -20.13 2.94
CA TYR A 202 25.09 -20.42 4.37
C TYR A 202 23.92 -21.35 4.76
N GLY A 203 23.02 -21.67 3.82
CA GLY A 203 21.75 -22.38 4.09
C GLY A 203 20.63 -21.43 4.52
N SER A 204 19.40 -21.96 4.60
CA SER A 204 18.23 -21.17 5.05
C SER A 204 18.24 -20.94 6.55
N GLU A 205 17.59 -19.85 6.97
CA GLU A 205 17.32 -19.47 8.36
C GLU A 205 15.83 -19.17 8.51
N LEU A 206 15.29 -19.27 9.72
CA LEU A 206 13.85 -19.08 9.98
C LEU A 206 13.37 -17.72 9.47
N SER A 207 14.13 -16.66 9.66
CA SER A 207 13.80 -15.33 9.16
C SER A 207 13.61 -15.27 7.64
N PHE A 208 14.30 -16.11 6.87
CA PHE A 208 14.16 -16.13 5.40
C PHE A 208 12.87 -16.81 4.99
N ASP A 209 12.56 -17.94 5.62
CA ASP A 209 11.33 -18.69 5.36
C ASP A 209 10.09 -17.87 5.78
N GLU A 210 10.17 -17.13 6.90
CA GLU A 210 9.08 -16.26 7.36
C GLU A 210 8.89 -15.03 6.44
N TYR A 211 9.98 -14.44 5.95
CA TYR A 211 9.90 -13.36 4.96
C TYR A 211 9.24 -13.84 3.66
N GLU A 212 9.61 -15.03 3.16
CA GLU A 212 9.01 -15.60 1.96
C GLU A 212 7.49 -15.83 2.13
N LYS A 213 7.06 -16.40 3.26
CA LYS A 213 5.62 -16.54 3.60
C LYS A 213 4.89 -15.20 3.67
N SER A 214 5.57 -14.17 4.21
CA SER A 214 5.02 -12.82 4.22
C SER A 214 4.78 -12.31 2.80
N LEU A 215 5.71 -12.53 1.87
CA LEU A 215 5.52 -12.13 0.46
C LEU A 215 4.40 -12.93 -0.24
N GLU A 216 4.27 -14.22 0.04
CA GLU A 216 3.17 -15.04 -0.51
C GLU A 216 1.80 -14.50 -0.13
N SER A 217 1.68 -13.89 1.05
CA SER A 217 0.41 -13.35 1.55
C SER A 217 0.25 -11.86 1.27
N ASN A 218 1.31 -11.08 1.38
CA ASN A 218 1.27 -9.62 1.47
C ASN A 218 2.15 -8.90 0.45
N GLY A 219 3.00 -9.62 -0.29
CA GLY A 219 3.88 -9.02 -1.29
C GLY A 219 3.14 -8.51 -2.52
N TYR A 220 3.86 -7.78 -3.37
CA TYR A 220 3.32 -7.12 -4.55
C TYR A 220 2.48 -8.04 -5.43
N LEU A 221 3.02 -9.21 -5.80
CA LEU A 221 2.34 -10.16 -6.71
C LEU A 221 1.06 -10.74 -6.11
N ALA A 222 1.04 -10.97 -4.80
CA ALA A 222 -0.13 -11.45 -4.09
C ALA A 222 -1.24 -10.39 -4.11
N ARG A 223 -0.87 -9.13 -3.83
CA ARG A 223 -1.79 -7.99 -3.87
C ARG A 223 -2.31 -7.71 -5.26
N GLU A 224 -1.46 -7.78 -6.28
CA GLU A 224 -1.85 -7.56 -7.68
C GLU A 224 -2.85 -8.64 -8.13
N SER A 225 -2.58 -9.90 -7.80
CA SER A 225 -3.48 -11.02 -8.10
C SER A 225 -4.84 -10.90 -7.40
N GLU A 226 -4.87 -10.37 -6.19
CA GLU A 226 -6.08 -10.08 -5.44
C GLU A 226 -6.87 -8.93 -6.08
N ALA A 227 -6.19 -7.82 -6.41
CA ALA A 227 -6.81 -6.66 -7.02
C ALA A 227 -7.42 -7.00 -8.39
N ILE A 228 -6.73 -7.74 -9.25
CA ILE A 228 -7.28 -8.17 -10.54
C ILE A 228 -8.64 -8.88 -10.36
N LYS A 229 -8.81 -9.68 -9.29
CA LYS A 229 -10.07 -10.38 -8.99
C LYS A 229 -11.12 -9.43 -8.43
N ILE A 230 -10.77 -8.58 -7.46
CA ILE A 230 -11.69 -7.62 -6.82
C ILE A 230 -12.25 -6.62 -7.82
N PHE A 231 -11.37 -6.06 -8.65
CA PHE A 231 -11.73 -5.07 -9.65
C PHE A 231 -12.30 -5.70 -10.93
N ASN A 232 -12.11 -7.02 -11.12
CA ASN A 232 -12.40 -7.73 -12.36
C ASN A 232 -11.75 -7.04 -13.58
N ASN A 233 -10.52 -6.56 -13.39
CA ASN A 233 -9.75 -5.82 -14.40
C ASN A 233 -8.30 -6.35 -14.44
N PRO A 234 -7.89 -7.10 -15.48
CA PRO A 234 -6.53 -7.60 -15.60
C PRO A 234 -5.50 -6.49 -15.85
N ASN A 235 -5.93 -5.29 -16.24
CA ASN A 235 -5.07 -4.14 -16.49
C ASN A 235 -5.13 -3.10 -15.35
N ILE A 236 -5.64 -3.46 -14.17
CA ILE A 236 -5.91 -2.51 -13.08
C ILE A 236 -4.72 -1.61 -12.75
N VAL A 237 -3.51 -2.16 -12.65
CA VAL A 237 -2.28 -1.39 -12.35
C VAL A 237 -1.98 -0.38 -13.45
N LYS A 238 -2.09 -0.80 -14.72
CA LYS A 238 -1.89 0.08 -15.87
C LYS A 238 -2.94 1.19 -15.91
N ASP A 239 -4.20 0.83 -15.71
CA ASP A 239 -5.31 1.77 -15.78
C ASP A 239 -5.24 2.81 -14.66
N ILE A 240 -4.86 2.43 -13.43
CA ILE A 240 -4.64 3.38 -12.32
C ILE A 240 -3.62 4.46 -12.73
N ASN A 241 -2.45 4.03 -13.22
CA ASN A 241 -1.39 4.97 -13.59
C ASN A 241 -1.74 5.79 -14.83
N GLN A 242 -2.44 5.21 -15.80
CA GLN A 242 -2.90 5.93 -16.98
C GLN A 242 -3.95 6.99 -16.65
N VAL A 243 -4.83 6.76 -15.65
CA VAL A 243 -5.79 7.78 -15.17
C VAL A 243 -5.05 8.96 -14.54
N LEU A 244 -4.04 8.70 -13.71
CA LEU A 244 -3.21 9.75 -13.11
C LEU A 244 -2.49 10.58 -14.20
N GLN A 245 -1.92 9.91 -15.21
CA GLN A 245 -1.29 10.58 -16.35
C GLN A 245 -2.28 11.39 -17.18
N ASN A 246 -3.46 10.84 -17.50
CA ASN A 246 -4.53 11.56 -18.19
C ASN A 246 -4.89 12.85 -17.47
N GLN A 247 -5.00 12.76 -16.15
CA GLN A 247 -5.38 13.88 -15.32
C GLN A 247 -4.24 14.91 -15.16
N CYS A 248 -2.99 14.47 -15.06
CA CYS A 248 -1.82 15.34 -14.94
C CYS A 248 -1.49 16.07 -16.26
N TYR A 249 -1.54 15.37 -17.39
CA TYR A 249 -1.09 15.89 -18.69
C TYR A 249 -2.24 16.32 -19.62
N GLY A 250 -3.50 16.13 -19.19
CA GLY A 250 -4.67 16.43 -20.01
C GLY A 250 -4.80 15.52 -21.24
N THR A 251 -4.33 14.27 -21.13
CA THR A 251 -4.48 13.26 -22.17
C THR A 251 -5.80 12.49 -22.01
N ASP A 252 -6.25 11.85 -23.08
CA ASP A 252 -7.51 11.08 -23.14
C ASP A 252 -7.23 9.65 -23.62
N VAL A 253 -6.24 9.01 -23.00
CA VAL A 253 -5.92 7.61 -23.30
C VAL A 253 -7.00 6.73 -22.67
N GLN A 254 -7.60 5.86 -23.47
CA GLN A 254 -8.67 4.98 -23.02
C GLN A 254 -8.21 4.02 -21.90
N VAL A 255 -9.01 3.92 -20.86
CA VAL A 255 -8.84 3.01 -19.70
C VAL A 255 -10.19 2.36 -19.37
N ASP A 256 -10.20 1.38 -18.47
CA ASP A 256 -11.46 0.85 -17.93
C ASP A 256 -12.26 1.94 -17.19
N GLN A 257 -13.51 2.18 -17.61
CA GLN A 257 -14.34 3.28 -17.11
C GLN A 257 -14.64 3.16 -15.62
N ARG A 258 -14.79 1.93 -15.11
CA ARG A 258 -15.03 1.69 -13.69
C ARG A 258 -13.79 2.10 -12.89
N THR A 259 -12.62 1.67 -13.33
CA THR A 259 -11.31 2.02 -12.76
C THR A 259 -11.10 3.53 -12.77
N GLU A 260 -11.37 4.21 -13.89
CA GLU A 260 -11.27 5.66 -13.98
C GLU A 260 -12.12 6.38 -12.93
N ASN A 261 -13.39 6.00 -12.80
CA ASN A 261 -14.30 6.60 -11.83
C ASN A 261 -13.83 6.39 -10.39
N MET A 262 -13.29 5.20 -10.08
CA MET A 262 -12.79 4.88 -8.75
C MET A 262 -11.51 5.65 -8.42
N VAL A 263 -10.55 5.72 -9.36
CA VAL A 263 -9.31 6.50 -9.18
C VAL A 263 -9.64 7.97 -9.01
N LYS A 264 -10.48 8.55 -9.87
CA LYS A 264 -10.91 9.95 -9.74
C LYS A 264 -11.63 10.21 -8.40
N ALA A 265 -12.40 9.25 -7.89
CA ALA A 265 -13.03 9.36 -6.57
C ALA A 265 -11.98 9.34 -5.44
N GLU A 266 -10.98 8.47 -5.53
CA GLU A 266 -9.84 8.43 -4.61
C GLU A 266 -9.03 9.72 -4.65
N MET A 267 -8.78 10.30 -5.83
CA MET A 267 -8.11 11.60 -5.95
C MET A 267 -8.82 12.69 -5.13
N MET A 268 -10.16 12.74 -5.20
CA MET A 268 -10.95 13.69 -4.39
C MET A 268 -10.89 13.38 -2.89
N ALA A 269 -10.94 12.09 -2.50
CA ALA A 269 -10.83 11.67 -1.11
C ALA A 269 -9.45 12.00 -0.52
N SER A 270 -8.39 11.70 -1.27
CA SER A 270 -6.99 12.02 -0.96
C SER A 270 -6.78 13.52 -0.76
N TYR A 271 -7.35 14.35 -1.66
CA TYR A 271 -7.30 15.79 -1.52
C TYR A 271 -7.95 16.24 -0.20
N ASN A 272 -9.18 15.79 0.08
CA ASN A 272 -9.90 16.15 1.29
C ASN A 272 -9.09 15.79 2.54
N PHE A 273 -8.58 14.56 2.61
CA PHE A 273 -7.74 14.08 3.71
C PHE A 273 -6.51 14.97 3.91
N LEU A 274 -5.79 15.30 2.84
CA LEU A 274 -4.62 16.16 2.92
C LEU A 274 -5.01 17.56 3.43
N THR A 275 -6.05 18.19 2.87
CA THR A 275 -6.51 19.50 3.35
C THR A 275 -6.99 19.52 4.79
N ASP A 276 -7.68 18.47 5.25
CA ASP A 276 -8.15 18.36 6.62
C ASP A 276 -6.96 18.21 7.58
N ASN A 277 -5.97 17.38 7.22
CA ASN A 277 -4.73 17.25 7.99
C ASN A 277 -3.89 18.54 8.00
N PHE A 278 -3.80 19.26 6.88
CA PHE A 278 -3.12 20.56 6.83
C PHE A 278 -3.85 21.63 7.66
N SER A 279 -5.18 21.56 7.76
CA SER A 279 -6.01 22.47 8.57
C SER A 279 -5.98 22.14 10.06
N ALA A 280 -5.83 20.86 10.41
CA ALA A 280 -5.74 20.36 11.79
C ALA A 280 -4.38 20.59 12.46
N ASN A 281 -3.34 21.04 11.73
CA ASN A 281 -2.02 21.40 12.27
C ASN A 281 -2.00 22.60 13.26
N ARG A 282 -3.14 22.96 13.87
CA ARG A 282 -3.19 23.83 15.06
C ARG A 282 -3.26 23.07 16.39
N GLU A 283 -3.67 21.80 16.42
CA GLU A 283 -3.73 21.03 17.67
C GLU A 283 -3.30 19.57 17.44
N GLU A 284 -2.27 19.17 18.18
CA GLU A 284 -1.68 17.84 18.46
C GLU A 284 -2.12 16.61 17.62
N LYS A 285 -1.13 16.03 16.91
CA LYS A 285 -1.25 14.83 16.06
C LYS A 285 -1.46 13.52 16.84
N THR A 286 -2.45 12.76 16.39
CA THR A 286 -2.39 11.30 16.24
C THR A 286 -2.92 10.95 14.85
N MET A 287 -2.06 10.49 13.94
CA MET A 287 -2.47 9.91 12.65
C MET A 287 -3.14 8.57 12.94
N SER A 288 -4.48 8.51 12.93
CA SER A 288 -5.20 7.24 13.02
C SER A 288 -5.45 6.69 11.61
N PHE A 289 -4.60 5.78 11.17
CA PHE A 289 -4.92 4.90 10.04
C PHE A 289 -6.03 3.95 10.50
N ASN A 290 -7.21 4.05 9.90
CA ASN A 290 -8.36 3.20 10.21
C ASN A 290 -8.65 2.28 9.02
N PRO A 291 -8.01 1.10 8.94
CA PRO A 291 -8.29 0.19 7.85
C PRO A 291 -9.64 -0.49 8.14
N LYS A 292 -10.57 -0.47 7.17
CA LYS A 292 -11.07 -1.70 6.52
C LYS A 292 -12.35 -1.54 5.70
N SER A 293 -12.43 -2.38 4.66
CA SER A 293 -13.41 -3.46 4.68
C SER A 293 -12.71 -4.81 4.39
N VAL A 294 -13.07 -5.84 5.16
CA VAL A 294 -12.69 -7.25 4.93
C VAL A 294 -13.96 -7.99 4.52
N SER A 295 -13.87 -9.02 3.68
CA SER A 295 -15.05 -9.82 3.33
C SER A 295 -15.64 -10.53 4.56
N LEU A 296 -16.96 -10.80 4.57
CA LEU A 296 -17.63 -11.50 5.69
C LEU A 296 -16.97 -12.85 6.00
N GLU A 297 -16.44 -13.52 4.99
CA GLU A 297 -15.80 -14.82 5.09
C GLU A 297 -14.39 -14.72 5.70
N GLU A 298 -13.59 -13.71 5.33
CA GLU A 298 -12.30 -13.43 5.95
C GLU A 298 -12.43 -12.84 7.36
N TYR A 299 -13.47 -12.03 7.60
CA TYR A 299 -13.83 -11.56 8.93
C TYR A 299 -14.18 -12.75 9.84
N ASN A 300 -15.03 -13.67 9.35
CA ASN A 300 -15.40 -14.88 10.07
C ASN A 300 -14.22 -15.82 10.31
N GLN A 301 -13.30 -15.95 9.35
CA GLN A 301 -12.13 -16.82 9.48
C GLN A 301 -11.09 -16.23 10.45
N LYS A 302 -10.70 -14.96 10.28
CA LYS A 302 -9.74 -14.28 11.18
C LYS A 302 -10.24 -14.23 12.62
N LEU A 303 -11.56 -14.10 12.82
CA LEU A 303 -12.15 -14.10 14.15
C LEU A 303 -12.22 -15.50 14.77
N ARG A 304 -12.54 -16.54 13.99
CA ARG A 304 -12.44 -17.93 14.47
C ARG A 304 -11.01 -18.29 14.84
N ASP A 305 -10.04 -17.87 14.05
CA ASP A 305 -8.62 -18.09 14.32
C ASP A 305 -8.18 -17.35 15.59
N SER A 306 -8.69 -16.13 15.82
CA SER A 306 -8.45 -15.37 17.06
C SER A 306 -9.07 -16.03 18.31
N VAL A 307 -10.30 -16.54 18.22
CA VAL A 307 -10.96 -17.27 19.33
C VAL A 307 -10.24 -18.58 19.62
N ASN A 308 -9.82 -19.32 18.59
CA ASN A 308 -9.04 -20.54 18.74
C ASN A 308 -7.65 -20.28 19.33
N ALA A 309 -6.98 -19.20 18.92
CA ALA A 309 -5.71 -18.76 19.49
C ALA A 309 -5.85 -18.36 20.97
N TYR A 310 -6.91 -17.63 21.31
CA TYR A 310 -7.21 -17.27 22.69
C TYR A 310 -7.50 -18.49 23.56
N TYR A 311 -8.31 -19.44 23.06
CA TYR A 311 -8.59 -20.69 23.77
C TYR A 311 -7.31 -21.51 24.03
N ASN A 312 -6.45 -21.64 23.01
CA ASN A 312 -5.18 -22.34 23.13
C ASN A 312 -4.22 -21.63 24.12
N HIS A 313 -4.24 -20.31 24.17
CA HIS A 313 -3.49 -19.56 25.18
C HIS A 313 -4.07 -19.79 26.59
N ALA A 314 -5.38 -19.59 26.75
CA ALA A 314 -6.06 -19.64 28.05
C ALA A 314 -6.02 -21.04 28.69
N ILE A 315 -6.06 -22.12 27.91
CA ILE A 315 -6.02 -23.49 28.46
C ILE A 315 -4.61 -23.97 28.83
N ASN A 316 -3.59 -23.29 28.30
CA ASN A 316 -2.17 -23.57 28.58
C ASN A 316 -1.56 -22.59 29.60
N ASP A 317 -2.28 -21.54 29.99
CA ASP A 317 -1.87 -20.61 31.03
C ASP A 317 -2.13 -21.22 32.42
N SER A 318 -1.06 -21.42 33.19
CA SER A 318 -1.12 -21.99 34.55
C SER A 318 -1.87 -21.13 35.57
N ASN A 319 -2.15 -19.86 35.25
CA ASN A 319 -2.87 -18.93 36.13
C ASN A 319 -4.38 -18.87 35.84
N ILE A 320 -4.85 -19.54 34.79
CA ILE A 320 -6.26 -19.56 34.40
C ILE A 320 -6.79 -20.98 34.62
N SER A 321 -7.86 -21.12 35.40
CA SER A 321 -8.46 -22.44 35.61
C SER A 321 -9.12 -22.94 34.32
N LYS A 322 -9.14 -24.26 34.11
CA LYS A 322 -9.71 -24.83 32.87
C LYS A 322 -11.19 -24.50 32.71
N GLU A 323 -11.95 -24.47 33.80
CA GLU A 323 -13.35 -24.03 33.77
C GLU A 323 -13.49 -22.55 33.37
N GLU A 324 -12.59 -21.69 33.82
CA GLU A 324 -12.60 -20.25 33.53
C GLU A 324 -12.08 -19.93 32.11
N ALA A 325 -11.14 -20.73 31.60
CA ALA A 325 -10.71 -20.69 30.20
C ALA A 325 -11.85 -21.08 29.25
N VAL A 326 -12.61 -22.13 29.59
CA VAL A 326 -13.77 -22.57 28.79
C VAL A 326 -14.89 -21.54 28.85
N GLN A 327 -15.23 -21.04 30.04
CA GLN A 327 -16.33 -20.08 30.21
C GLN A 327 -16.03 -18.73 29.52
N SER A 328 -14.81 -18.20 29.67
CA SER A 328 -14.42 -16.95 28.99
C SER A 328 -14.33 -17.11 27.47
N THR A 329 -13.91 -18.28 26.97
CA THR A 329 -13.93 -18.60 25.54
C THR A 329 -15.36 -18.72 25.00
N SER A 330 -16.27 -19.31 25.76
CA SER A 330 -17.68 -19.41 25.40
C SER A 330 -18.36 -18.04 25.35
N GLU A 331 -18.10 -17.16 26.33
CA GLU A 331 -18.62 -15.78 26.32
C GLU A 331 -18.05 -14.95 25.14
N MET A 332 -16.79 -15.19 24.78
CA MET A 332 -16.16 -14.59 23.59
C MET A 332 -16.79 -15.11 22.29
N SER A 333 -17.15 -16.39 22.25
CA SER A 333 -17.86 -17.03 21.13
C SER A 333 -19.31 -16.52 20.98
N GLU A 334 -20.02 -16.26 22.08
CA GLU A 334 -21.37 -15.69 22.04
C GLU A 334 -21.35 -14.23 21.56
N ARG A 335 -20.40 -13.42 22.03
CA ARG A 335 -20.19 -12.05 21.51
C ARG A 335 -19.74 -12.04 20.05
N TYR A 336 -19.07 -13.11 19.59
CA TYR A 336 -18.73 -13.33 18.19
C TYR A 336 -19.98 -13.53 17.33
N LEU A 337 -20.93 -14.34 17.78
CA LEU A 337 -22.19 -14.57 17.05
C LEU A 337 -23.02 -13.29 16.95
N ASP A 338 -23.06 -12.48 18.02
CA ASP A 338 -23.76 -11.20 18.03
C ASP A 338 -23.10 -10.17 17.09
N ALA A 339 -21.77 -10.04 17.12
CA ALA A 339 -21.03 -9.10 16.26
C ALA A 339 -21.06 -9.49 14.77
N ALA A 340 -21.06 -10.79 14.47
CA ALA A 340 -21.23 -11.29 13.10
C ALA A 340 -22.66 -11.01 12.58
N GLN A 341 -23.67 -11.13 13.45
CA GLN A 341 -25.06 -10.84 13.12
C GLN A 341 -25.28 -9.32 12.92
N GLU A 342 -24.68 -8.45 13.73
CA GLU A 342 -24.70 -7.00 13.54
C GLU A 342 -24.04 -6.59 12.21
N PHE A 343 -22.87 -7.13 11.89
CA PHE A 343 -22.18 -6.86 10.63
C PHE A 343 -22.98 -7.33 9.40
N GLN A 344 -23.70 -8.45 9.52
CA GLN A 344 -24.62 -8.92 8.47
C GLN A 344 -25.84 -8.01 8.28
N ASN A 345 -26.33 -7.42 9.38
CA ASN A 345 -27.42 -6.43 9.35
C ASN A 345 -26.94 -5.09 8.75
N GLU A 346 -25.71 -4.67 9.00
CA GLU A 346 -25.11 -3.46 8.43
C GLU A 346 -24.84 -3.58 6.92
N GLN A 347 -24.41 -4.75 6.42
CA GLN A 347 -24.34 -4.99 4.97
C GLN A 347 -25.72 -4.96 4.31
N SER A 348 -26.76 -5.42 5.03
CA SER A 348 -28.14 -5.39 4.55
C SER A 348 -28.73 -3.97 4.51
N GLN A 349 -28.29 -3.07 5.40
CA GLN A 349 -28.67 -1.64 5.40
C GLN A 349 -27.78 -0.77 4.49
N GLY A 350 -26.52 -1.16 4.25
CA GLY A 350 -25.69 -0.59 3.20
C GLY A 350 -26.29 -0.78 1.81
N ASN A 351 -27.09 -1.84 1.64
CA ASN A 351 -27.91 -2.06 0.45
C ASN A 351 -29.07 -1.04 0.29
N GLU A 352 -29.50 -0.34 1.35
CA GLU A 352 -30.50 0.75 1.27
C GLU A 352 -29.87 2.11 0.89
N ILE A 353 -28.57 2.32 1.12
CA ILE A 353 -27.88 3.50 0.57
C ILE A 353 -27.53 3.26 -0.92
N THR A 354 -27.42 2.00 -1.34
CA THR A 354 -27.42 1.62 -2.77
C THR A 354 -28.82 1.46 -3.36
N SER A 355 -29.91 1.50 -2.58
CA SER A 355 -31.28 1.41 -3.12
C SER A 355 -31.79 2.74 -3.72
N GLY A 356 -30.94 3.76 -3.78
CA GLY A 356 -31.12 4.91 -4.69
C GLY A 356 -30.52 4.68 -6.09
N PHE A 357 -29.80 3.58 -6.30
CA PHE A 357 -29.25 3.13 -7.57
C PHE A 357 -29.79 1.73 -7.88
N ASP A 358 -31.05 1.68 -8.30
CA ASP A 358 -31.61 0.48 -8.91
C ASP A 358 -31.05 0.34 -10.33
N VAL A 359 -30.08 -0.56 -10.51
CA VAL A 359 -29.50 -0.96 -11.80
C VAL A 359 -30.31 -2.11 -12.43
N SER A 360 -31.59 -2.27 -12.05
CA SER A 360 -32.50 -3.21 -12.72
C SER A 360 -33.28 -2.62 -13.91
N GLU A 361 -33.17 -1.31 -14.18
CA GLU A 361 -33.83 -0.66 -15.33
C GLU A 361 -32.95 -0.51 -16.59
N ILE A 362 -31.85 -1.26 -16.69
CA ILE A 362 -31.05 -1.35 -17.93
C ILE A 362 -31.16 -2.75 -18.52
N THR A 363 -32.37 -3.27 -18.61
CA THR A 363 -32.70 -4.35 -19.56
C THR A 363 -34.16 -4.21 -19.97
N GLU A 364 -34.42 -3.43 -21.02
CA GLU A 364 -35.40 -3.70 -22.09
C GLU A 364 -35.62 -2.40 -22.87
N ASN A 365 -34.87 -2.23 -23.96
CA ASN A 365 -35.52 -1.98 -25.24
C ASN A 365 -34.58 -2.41 -26.35
N SER A 366 -34.90 -3.59 -26.86
CA SER A 366 -34.41 -4.17 -28.08
C SER A 366 -34.44 -3.16 -29.21
N ILE A 367 -33.33 -3.12 -29.93
CA ILE A 367 -33.23 -2.59 -31.28
C ILE A 367 -34.20 -3.42 -32.14
N GLU A 368 -35.34 -2.84 -32.51
CA GLU A 368 -36.13 -3.31 -33.66
C GLU A 368 -35.77 -2.45 -34.87
N TYR A 369 -35.03 -3.06 -35.78
CA TYR A 369 -35.00 -2.68 -37.19
C TYR A 369 -36.25 -3.28 -37.84
N ASP A 370 -37.14 -2.44 -38.37
CA ASP A 370 -37.96 -2.83 -39.53
C ASP A 370 -38.10 -1.64 -40.47
N GLY A 371 -37.88 -1.92 -41.76
CA GLY A 371 -37.83 -0.93 -42.82
C GLY A 371 -39.19 -0.71 -43.48
N GLY A 372 -39.31 0.41 -44.17
CA GLY A 372 -40.07 0.45 -45.42
C GLY A 372 -41.10 1.57 -45.58
N VAL A 373 -40.70 2.52 -46.44
CA VAL A 373 -41.48 3.06 -47.58
C VAL A 373 -42.54 4.15 -47.34
N GLU A 374 -42.22 5.32 -47.95
CA GLU A 374 -43.05 6.35 -48.61
C GLU A 374 -44.21 7.04 -47.85
N ASP A 375 -44.14 8.37 -47.69
CA ASP A 375 -44.74 9.27 -48.69
C ASP A 375 -44.36 10.75 -48.50
N ASP A 376 -43.97 11.33 -49.63
CA ASP A 376 -44.22 12.68 -50.15
C ASP A 376 -44.71 13.80 -49.20
N CYS A 377 -43.88 14.84 -49.05
CA CYS A 377 -44.27 16.21 -49.44
C CYS A 377 -43.04 17.12 -49.52
N GLY A 378 -42.68 17.50 -50.74
CA GLY A 378 -41.66 18.51 -51.01
C GLY A 378 -42.08 19.92 -50.59
N ILE A 379 -41.09 20.80 -50.48
CA ILE A 379 -41.07 22.15 -51.06
C ILE A 379 -39.60 22.59 -51.17
N GLU A 380 -39.36 23.28 -52.28
CA GLU A 380 -38.10 23.66 -52.90
C GLU A 380 -37.28 24.70 -52.12
N ASP A 381 -35.96 24.61 -52.37
CA ASP A 381 -35.05 25.69 -52.80
C ASP A 381 -35.25 27.11 -52.23
N ASP A 382 -34.24 27.59 -51.51
CA ASP A 382 -33.54 28.82 -51.89
C ASP A 382 -32.26 28.97 -51.06
N GLY A 383 -31.14 29.09 -51.77
CA GLY A 383 -29.80 29.16 -51.19
C GLY A 383 -29.47 30.46 -50.47
N LEU A 384 -28.23 30.52 -49.97
CA LEU A 384 -27.31 31.65 -50.13
C LEU A 384 -25.94 31.30 -49.56
N SER A 385 -24.94 31.40 -50.43
CA SER A 385 -23.51 31.46 -50.12
C SER A 385 -23.17 32.70 -49.30
N PHE A 386 -22.23 32.56 -48.35
CA PHE A 386 -20.88 33.14 -48.46
C PHE A 386 -19.91 32.38 -47.54
#